data_AF-B5RRM2-F1
#
_entry.id   AF-B5RRM2-F1
#
_cell.length_a   1.000
_cell.length_b   1.000
_cell.length_c   1.000
_cell.angle_alpha   90.00
_cell.angle_beta   90.00
_cell.angle_gamma   90.00
#
_symmetry.space_group_name_H-M   'P 1'
#
loop_
_entity.id
_entity.type
_entity.pdbx_description
1 polymer ?
#
loop_
_entity_poly.entity_id
_entity_poly.type
_entity_poly.pdbx_seq_one_letter_code
_entity_poly.pdbx_strand_id
1 'polypeptide(L)'
;METAKENTKDYFLHVSTLDIDHHKIYVLGTAHVSKKSSQDTANLIDILKPNFIAVELDEARYHAILQTDENEKWRNLDIYKVIKQGKAFLLIVQIILSNFQKKLAKEQGISPGEEMKTAILKAKEHNIPLILADRKVETTLKRAWNCVPIFEKTKIISSLFSFSDIKVTEDEIEKLKEQDALSNIMEELAKEIPTVKKVLIDERDEFIASKILEGSGTILAVVGAGHVKGIIENLKEIQDTKKIINIEELNTIPKNNFSISKLISYLIAISIIILIASSFYFKDFEFAYKNLEIWIICNSVFAGIAAILLRANIITILTASIGAPIFSLMPFIGTGMVAGLVEAYINKPKIKDFESLQEDLHNIKGYFKNKVTKILLIVFFVNIGSAIGTIVGFKFLLNIFG
;
A
#
# COMPACT_ATOMS: atom_id res chain seq x y z
N MET A 1 -55.17 -5.93 -1.05
CA MET A 1 -54.05 -6.87 -1.24
C MET A 1 -53.18 -6.43 -2.43
N GLU A 2 -52.94 -5.11 -2.56
CA GLU A 2 -52.23 -4.50 -3.70
C GLU A 2 -51.06 -3.59 -3.27
N THR A 3 -50.91 -3.29 -1.98
CA THR A 3 -49.91 -2.34 -1.46
C THR A 3 -48.49 -2.90 -1.31
N ALA A 4 -48.25 -4.19 -1.58
CA ALA A 4 -46.92 -4.81 -1.49
C ALA A 4 -46.17 -4.87 -2.84
N LYS A 5 -46.85 -4.62 -3.97
CA LYS A 5 -46.23 -4.70 -5.31
C LYS A 5 -45.61 -3.38 -5.80
N GLU A 6 -46.02 -2.24 -5.25
CA GLU A 6 -45.55 -0.92 -5.70
C GLU A 6 -44.16 -0.54 -5.19
N ASN A 7 -43.74 -1.01 -4.00
CA ASN A 7 -42.42 -0.66 -3.45
C ASN A 7 -41.24 -1.51 -3.94
N THR A 8 -41.49 -2.66 -4.59
CA THR A 8 -40.38 -3.52 -5.06
C THR A 8 -39.57 -2.86 -6.18
N LYS A 9 -40.16 -2.05 -7.05
CA LYS A 9 -39.47 -1.45 -8.20
C LYS A 9 -38.38 -0.45 -7.82
N ASP A 10 -38.55 0.30 -6.73
CA ASP A 10 -37.57 1.31 -6.30
C ASP A 10 -36.27 0.70 -5.78
N TYR A 11 -36.31 -0.50 -5.18
CA TYR A 11 -35.12 -1.18 -4.68
C TYR A 11 -34.24 -1.77 -5.79
N PHE A 12 -34.77 -1.98 -7.01
CA PHE A 12 -34.03 -2.54 -8.14
C PHE A 12 -33.43 -1.48 -9.09
N LEU A 13 -33.67 -0.18 -8.86
CA LEU A 13 -33.21 0.90 -9.75
C LEU A 13 -31.69 0.91 -9.99
N HIS A 14 -30.91 0.38 -9.05
CA HIS A 14 -29.44 0.32 -9.11
C HIS A 14 -28.92 -1.13 -9.07
N VAL A 15 -29.77 -2.10 -9.42
CA VAL A 15 -29.43 -3.53 -9.51
C VAL A 15 -29.46 -3.96 -10.98
N SER A 16 -28.32 -4.37 -11.50
CA SER A 16 -28.24 -4.96 -12.83
C SER A 16 -28.56 -6.45 -12.77
N THR A 17 -29.34 -6.97 -13.72
CA THR A 17 -29.72 -8.39 -13.77
C THR A 17 -29.21 -9.04 -15.06
N LEU A 18 -28.61 -10.22 -14.96
CA LEU A 18 -28.15 -11.03 -16.07
C LEU A 18 -28.58 -12.48 -15.89
N ASP A 19 -29.04 -13.11 -16.98
CA ASP A 19 -29.32 -14.55 -17.04
C ASP A 19 -28.21 -15.21 -17.87
N ILE A 20 -27.37 -16.03 -17.23
CA ILE A 20 -26.22 -16.70 -17.83
C ILE A 20 -26.34 -18.20 -17.61
N ASP A 21 -26.67 -18.93 -18.67
CA ASP A 21 -26.93 -20.37 -18.64
C ASP A 21 -27.97 -20.77 -17.55
N HIS A 22 -27.51 -21.35 -16.43
CA HIS A 22 -28.34 -21.75 -15.29
C HIS A 22 -28.23 -20.78 -14.08
N HIS A 23 -27.65 -19.60 -14.29
CA HIS A 23 -27.41 -18.59 -13.27
C HIS A 23 -28.29 -17.37 -13.51
N LYS A 24 -28.98 -16.93 -12.46
CA LYS A 24 -29.67 -15.64 -12.43
C LYS A 24 -28.89 -14.70 -11.51
N ILE A 25 -28.15 -13.78 -12.09
CA ILE A 25 -27.18 -12.94 -11.39
C ILE A 25 -27.76 -11.54 -11.22
N TYR A 26 -27.82 -11.09 -9.97
CA TYR A 26 -28.15 -9.72 -9.59
C TYR A 26 -26.87 -9.03 -9.12
N VAL A 27 -26.47 -7.92 -9.74
CA VAL A 27 -25.30 -7.13 -9.37
C VAL A 27 -25.78 -5.83 -8.74
N LEU A 28 -25.60 -5.71 -7.42
CA LEU A 28 -25.91 -4.54 -6.62
C LEU A 28 -24.66 -3.66 -6.50
N GLY A 29 -24.70 -2.49 -7.13
CA GLY A 29 -23.67 -1.47 -6.99
C GLY A 29 -23.84 -0.67 -5.71
N THR A 30 -22.80 -0.61 -4.89
CA THR A 30 -22.82 0.06 -3.60
C THR A 30 -21.88 1.25 -3.56
N ALA A 31 -22.33 2.35 -2.93
CA ALA A 31 -21.45 3.43 -2.51
C ALA A 31 -20.98 3.12 -1.09
N HIS A 32 -19.68 2.84 -0.91
CA HIS A 32 -19.05 2.28 0.29
C HIS A 32 -19.17 3.10 1.60
N VAL A 33 -19.93 4.20 1.59
CA VAL A 33 -20.08 5.13 2.70
C VAL A 33 -21.54 5.59 2.85
N SER A 34 -22.51 4.80 2.37
CA SER A 34 -23.92 5.18 2.41
C SER A 34 -24.76 4.21 3.23
N LYS A 35 -25.45 4.74 4.25
CA LYS A 35 -26.48 3.99 5.01
C LYS A 35 -27.56 3.42 4.11
N LYS A 36 -27.88 4.14 3.04
CA LYS A 36 -28.87 3.70 2.05
C LYS A 36 -28.40 2.42 1.34
N SER A 37 -27.13 2.33 0.93
CA SER A 37 -26.55 1.12 0.33
C SER A 37 -26.67 -0.11 1.24
N SER A 38 -26.42 0.07 2.54
CA SER A 38 -26.53 -1.01 3.54
C SER A 38 -27.98 -1.48 3.70
N GLN A 39 -28.93 -0.55 3.79
CA GLN A 39 -30.35 -0.86 3.88
C GLN A 39 -30.88 -1.56 2.61
N ASP A 40 -30.50 -1.05 1.44
CA ASP A 40 -30.86 -1.64 0.15
C ASP A 40 -30.32 -3.06 0.03
N THR A 41 -29.08 -3.30 0.48
CA THR A 41 -28.48 -4.65 0.56
C THR A 41 -29.31 -5.59 1.43
N ALA A 42 -29.69 -5.17 2.64
CA ALA A 42 -30.49 -6.00 3.55
C ALA A 42 -31.87 -6.34 2.95
N ASN A 43 -32.56 -5.33 2.42
CA ASN A 43 -33.88 -5.48 1.83
C ASN A 43 -33.83 -6.41 0.61
N LEU A 44 -32.83 -6.25 -0.26
CA LEU A 44 -32.70 -7.06 -1.47
C LEU A 44 -32.43 -8.53 -1.15
N ILE A 45 -31.63 -8.82 -0.12
CA ILE A 45 -31.39 -10.20 0.35
C ILE A 45 -32.70 -10.81 0.88
N ASP A 46 -33.44 -10.07 1.70
CA ASP A 46 -34.69 -10.56 2.30
C ASP A 46 -35.78 -10.81 1.23
N ILE A 47 -35.79 -10.04 0.13
CA ILE A 47 -36.71 -10.17 -1.01
C ILE A 47 -36.29 -11.31 -1.96
N LEU A 48 -35.03 -11.28 -2.42
CA LEU A 48 -34.56 -12.21 -3.46
C LEU A 48 -34.32 -13.62 -2.92
N LYS A 49 -33.94 -13.75 -1.64
CA LYS A 49 -33.52 -15.02 -1.02
C LYS A 49 -32.57 -15.81 -1.94
N PRO A 50 -31.41 -15.23 -2.31
CA PRO A 50 -30.51 -15.83 -3.28
C PRO A 50 -29.93 -17.14 -2.76
N ASN A 51 -29.51 -18.01 -3.68
CA ASN A 51 -28.78 -19.24 -3.38
C ASN A 51 -27.34 -18.95 -2.93
N PHE A 52 -26.73 -17.89 -3.47
CA PHE A 52 -25.39 -17.45 -3.11
C PHE A 52 -25.33 -15.92 -3.00
N ILE A 53 -24.50 -15.43 -2.08
CA ILE A 53 -24.15 -14.01 -2.00
C ILE A 53 -22.65 -13.87 -2.31
N ALA A 54 -22.32 -13.16 -3.38
CA ALA A 54 -20.95 -12.80 -3.71
C ALA A 54 -20.64 -11.40 -3.16
N VAL A 55 -19.50 -11.24 -2.49
CA VAL A 55 -19.06 -9.95 -1.94
C VAL A 55 -17.68 -9.58 -2.50
N GLU A 56 -17.47 -8.30 -2.80
CA GLU A 56 -16.17 -7.73 -3.20
C GLU A 56 -15.19 -7.67 -2.01
N LEU A 57 -14.87 -8.82 -1.43
CA LEU A 57 -13.94 -8.97 -0.32
C LEU A 57 -13.04 -10.18 -0.53
N ASP A 58 -11.78 -10.03 -0.10
CA ASP A 58 -10.87 -11.16 0.08
C ASP A 58 -11.01 -11.75 1.49
N GLU A 59 -10.43 -12.94 1.71
CA GLU A 59 -10.47 -13.63 3.01
C GLU A 59 -9.96 -12.77 4.17
N ALA A 60 -8.88 -12.01 3.96
CA ALA A 60 -8.29 -11.20 5.01
C ALA A 60 -9.24 -10.07 5.45
N ARG A 61 -9.90 -9.42 4.49
CA ARG A 61 -10.90 -8.38 4.76
C ARG A 61 -12.18 -8.95 5.35
N TYR A 62 -12.63 -10.12 4.90
CA TYR A 62 -13.77 -10.82 5.49
C TYR A 62 -13.56 -11.07 6.99
N HIS A 63 -12.40 -11.59 7.38
CA HIS A 63 -12.05 -11.82 8.78
C HIS A 63 -11.96 -10.52 9.58
N ALA A 64 -11.39 -9.46 8.99
CA ALA A 64 -11.30 -8.16 9.64
C ALA A 64 -12.68 -7.52 9.94
N ILE A 65 -13.68 -7.73 9.07
CA ILE A 65 -15.03 -7.16 9.20
C ILE A 65 -15.86 -7.83 10.31
N LEU A 66 -15.66 -9.13 10.57
CA LEU A 66 -16.46 -9.91 11.52
C LEU A 66 -16.16 -9.63 13.01
N GLN A 67 -15.13 -8.84 13.35
CA GLN A 67 -14.69 -8.47 14.71
C GLN A 67 -14.18 -9.68 15.57
N THR A 68 -13.38 -9.57 16.65
CA THR A 68 -13.14 -8.46 17.60
C THR A 68 -11.76 -8.52 18.30
N ASP A 69 -10.87 -9.45 17.96
CA ASP A 69 -9.60 -9.66 18.68
C ASP A 69 -8.36 -9.40 17.80
N GLU A 70 -8.54 -9.50 16.48
CA GLU A 70 -7.45 -9.40 15.52
C GLU A 70 -7.01 -7.97 15.25
N ASN A 71 -7.90 -6.97 15.31
CA ASN A 71 -7.51 -5.57 15.11
C ASN A 71 -6.59 -5.07 16.25
N GLU A 72 -6.89 -5.44 17.50
CA GLU A 72 -6.01 -5.18 18.66
C GLU A 72 -4.70 -5.97 18.55
N LYS A 73 -4.76 -7.27 18.20
CA LYS A 73 -3.55 -8.10 17.97
C LYS A 73 -2.70 -7.54 16.83
N TRP A 74 -3.32 -7.14 15.72
CA TRP A 74 -2.72 -6.51 14.54
C TRP A 74 -2.05 -5.20 14.89
N ARG A 75 -2.77 -4.26 15.51
CA ARG A 75 -2.24 -2.96 15.95
C ARG A 75 -1.04 -3.12 16.89
N ASN A 76 -0.95 -4.25 17.59
CA ASN A 76 0.15 -4.62 18.47
C ASN A 76 1.23 -5.50 17.82
N LEU A 77 1.09 -5.95 16.57
CA LEU A 77 2.11 -6.71 15.86
C LEU A 77 3.37 -5.87 15.66
N ASP A 78 4.51 -6.55 15.77
CA ASP A 78 5.82 -6.02 15.48
C ASP A 78 6.00 -5.89 13.96
N ILE A 79 6.27 -4.67 13.50
CA ILE A 79 6.49 -4.35 12.09
C ILE A 79 7.69 -5.14 11.53
N TYR A 80 8.73 -5.37 12.34
CA TYR A 80 9.87 -6.17 11.91
C TYR A 80 9.45 -7.59 11.51
N LYS A 81 8.54 -8.19 12.28
CA LYS A 81 8.01 -9.53 11.98
C LYS A 81 7.18 -9.54 10.70
N VAL A 82 6.37 -8.51 10.48
CA VAL A 82 5.54 -8.35 9.26
C VAL A 82 6.41 -8.16 8.02
N ILE A 83 7.45 -7.32 8.10
CA ILE A 83 8.41 -7.10 7.02
C ILE A 83 9.20 -8.37 6.70
N LYS A 84 9.70 -9.09 7.72
CA LYS A 84 10.42 -10.36 7.54
C LYS A 84 9.58 -11.45 6.86
N GLN A 85 8.26 -11.41 7.05
CA GLN A 85 7.31 -12.32 6.40
C GLN A 85 6.95 -11.91 4.96
N GLY A 86 7.55 -10.84 4.41
CA GLY A 86 7.27 -10.34 3.06
C GLY A 86 5.97 -9.54 2.95
N LYS A 87 5.31 -9.24 4.08
CA LYS A 87 4.00 -8.58 4.17
C LYS A 87 4.10 -7.05 4.37
N ALA A 88 5.27 -6.47 4.11
CA ALA A 88 5.51 -5.03 4.26
C ALA A 88 4.55 -4.18 3.40
N PHE A 89 4.24 -4.68 2.21
CA PHE A 89 3.31 -4.03 1.31
C PHE A 89 1.87 -4.06 1.86
N LEU A 90 1.40 -5.21 2.35
CA LEU A 90 0.11 -5.35 3.02
C LEU A 90 -0.06 -4.38 4.20
N LEU A 91 1.00 -4.22 4.99
CA LEU A 91 1.02 -3.28 6.11
C LEU A 91 0.71 -1.86 5.64
N ILE A 92 1.40 -1.37 4.60
CA ILE A 92 1.21 0.00 4.07
C ILE A 92 -0.22 0.20 3.58
N VAL A 93 -0.76 -0.76 2.83
CA VAL A 93 -2.12 -0.70 2.30
C VAL A 93 -3.15 -0.69 3.41
N GLN A 94 -2.97 -1.54 4.42
CA GLN A 94 -3.88 -1.58 5.56
C GLN A 94 -3.86 -0.28 6.35
N ILE A 95 -2.71 0.38 6.48
CA ILE A 95 -2.59 1.69 7.14
C ILE A 95 -3.32 2.77 6.32
N ILE A 96 -3.10 2.83 5.01
CA ILE A 96 -3.78 3.78 4.11
C ILE A 96 -5.29 3.58 4.20
N LEU A 97 -5.77 2.34 4.10
CA LEU A 97 -7.18 1.99 4.22
C LEU A 97 -7.72 2.34 5.60
N SER A 98 -7.01 2.03 6.68
CA SER A 98 -7.44 2.36 8.06
C SER A 98 -7.55 3.87 8.28
N ASN A 99 -6.61 4.66 7.77
CA ASN A 99 -6.64 6.11 7.90
C ASN A 99 -7.76 6.74 7.06
N PHE A 100 -7.96 6.26 5.83
CA PHE A 100 -9.09 6.65 4.99
C PHE A 100 -10.42 6.29 5.67
N GLN A 101 -10.51 5.09 6.25
CA GLN A 101 -11.68 4.62 6.99
C GLN A 101 -11.99 5.48 8.22
N LYS A 102 -10.97 5.82 9.01
CA LYS A 102 -11.11 6.72 10.17
C LYS A 102 -11.58 8.12 9.75
N LYS A 103 -11.04 8.66 8.65
CA LYS A 103 -11.43 9.97 8.13
C LYS A 103 -12.91 9.99 7.70
N LEU A 104 -13.33 8.99 6.92
CA LEU A 104 -14.74 8.83 6.50
C LEU A 104 -15.69 8.63 7.68
N ALA A 105 -15.31 7.81 8.67
CA ALA A 105 -16.12 7.57 9.86
C ALA A 105 -16.31 8.84 10.71
N LYS A 106 -15.29 9.70 10.78
CA LYS A 106 -15.34 10.96 11.51
C LYS A 106 -16.21 12.02 10.83
N GLU A 107 -16.23 12.06 9.49
CA GLU A 107 -16.96 13.05 8.71
C GLU A 107 -18.43 12.64 8.44
N GLN A 108 -18.74 11.33 8.32
CA GLN A 108 -20.09 10.87 7.95
C GLN A 108 -20.79 10.00 9.01
N GLY A 109 -20.12 9.64 10.11
CA GLY A 109 -20.72 8.79 11.16
C GLY A 109 -21.08 7.37 10.70
N ILE A 110 -20.47 6.91 9.60
CA ILE A 110 -20.70 5.61 8.93
C ILE A 110 -19.35 4.90 8.83
N SER A 111 -19.30 3.61 9.17
CA SER A 111 -18.07 2.81 9.01
C SER A 111 -17.98 2.33 7.55
N PRO A 112 -16.90 2.59 6.80
CA PRO A 112 -16.82 2.11 5.43
C PRO A 112 -16.88 0.58 5.33
N GLY A 113 -17.58 0.06 4.31
CA GLY A 113 -17.83 -1.37 4.16
C GLY A 113 -19.01 -1.90 4.99
N GLU A 114 -19.88 -1.03 5.49
CA GLU A 114 -21.09 -1.40 6.21
C GLU A 114 -22.02 -2.26 5.35
N GLU A 115 -22.12 -1.99 4.06
CA GLU A 115 -22.87 -2.76 3.08
C GLU A 115 -22.38 -4.21 2.96
N MET A 116 -21.05 -4.43 2.84
CA MET A 116 -20.51 -5.80 2.82
C MET A 116 -20.68 -6.49 4.17
N LYS A 117 -20.54 -5.76 5.27
CA LYS A 117 -20.80 -6.31 6.61
C LYS A 117 -22.26 -6.77 6.73
N THR A 118 -23.21 -5.96 6.26
CA THR A 118 -24.63 -6.30 6.22
C THR A 118 -24.88 -7.53 5.36
N ALA A 119 -24.28 -7.61 4.17
CA ALA A 119 -24.36 -8.80 3.32
C ALA A 119 -23.86 -10.06 4.03
N ILE A 120 -22.71 -9.98 4.71
CA ILE A 120 -22.14 -11.10 5.47
C ILE A 120 -23.06 -11.53 6.63
N LEU A 121 -23.58 -10.57 7.39
CA LEU A 121 -24.45 -10.86 8.54
C LEU A 121 -25.78 -11.49 8.10
N LYS A 122 -26.40 -10.94 7.04
CA LYS A 122 -27.63 -11.48 6.45
C LYS A 122 -27.44 -12.86 5.82
N ALA A 123 -26.29 -13.09 5.17
CA ALA A 123 -25.94 -14.40 4.67
C ALA A 123 -25.87 -15.44 5.79
N LYS A 124 -25.25 -15.08 6.93
CA LYS A 124 -25.23 -15.95 8.12
C LYS A 124 -26.62 -16.16 8.73
N GLU A 125 -27.43 -15.11 8.83
CA GLU A 125 -28.80 -15.17 9.35
C GLU A 125 -29.67 -16.16 8.55
N HIS A 126 -29.59 -16.09 7.21
CA HIS A 126 -30.38 -16.92 6.30
C HIS A 126 -29.69 -18.23 5.88
N ASN A 127 -28.52 -18.56 6.43
CA ASN A 127 -27.68 -19.69 6.03
C ASN A 127 -27.39 -19.75 4.52
N ILE A 128 -27.17 -18.59 3.90
CA ILE A 128 -26.82 -18.46 2.49
C ILE A 128 -25.28 -18.55 2.36
N PRO A 129 -24.74 -19.45 1.52
CA PRO A 129 -23.31 -19.52 1.23
C PRO A 129 -22.76 -18.20 0.66
N LEU A 130 -21.57 -17.82 1.13
CA LEU A 130 -20.84 -16.63 0.67
C LEU A 130 -19.74 -16.98 -0.33
N ILE A 131 -19.61 -16.17 -1.38
CA ILE A 131 -18.50 -16.19 -2.33
C ILE A 131 -17.66 -14.94 -2.08
N LEU A 132 -16.40 -15.13 -1.70
CA LEU A 132 -15.42 -14.04 -1.58
C LEU A 132 -14.84 -13.78 -2.96
N ALA A 133 -15.39 -12.77 -3.63
CA ALA A 133 -15.19 -12.58 -5.06
C ALA A 133 -13.97 -11.73 -5.42
N ASP A 134 -13.22 -11.20 -4.44
CA ASP A 134 -12.12 -10.28 -4.71
C ASP A 134 -10.73 -10.94 -4.61
N ARG A 135 -9.78 -10.40 -5.37
CA ARG A 135 -8.37 -10.80 -5.33
C ARG A 135 -7.72 -10.23 -4.08
N LYS A 136 -6.74 -10.96 -3.53
CA LYS A 136 -5.91 -10.47 -2.41
C LYS A 136 -5.38 -9.08 -2.73
N VAL A 137 -5.67 -8.12 -1.86
CA VAL A 137 -5.26 -6.71 -2.07
C VAL A 137 -3.74 -6.56 -2.25
N GLU A 138 -2.96 -7.41 -1.58
CA GLU A 138 -1.50 -7.50 -1.74
C GLU A 138 -1.09 -7.75 -3.19
N THR A 139 -1.70 -8.75 -3.80
CA THR A 139 -1.39 -9.21 -5.15
C THR A 139 -1.78 -8.14 -6.15
N THR A 140 -3.01 -7.60 -6.03
CA THR A 140 -3.54 -6.55 -6.89
C THR A 140 -2.59 -5.35 -6.98
N LEU A 141 -2.16 -4.83 -5.83
CA LEU A 141 -1.35 -3.63 -5.82
C LEU A 141 0.14 -3.89 -6.11
N LYS A 142 0.72 -5.04 -5.69
CA LYS A 142 2.09 -5.41 -6.09
C LYS A 142 2.18 -5.58 -7.61
N ARG A 143 1.16 -6.19 -8.21
CA ARG A 143 1.06 -6.36 -9.66
C ARG A 143 0.91 -5.00 -10.34
N ALA A 144 0.03 -4.13 -9.87
CA ALA A 144 -0.10 -2.77 -10.41
C ALA A 144 1.25 -2.05 -10.39
N TRP A 145 1.95 -2.08 -9.26
CA TRP A 145 3.27 -1.44 -9.16
C TRP A 145 4.31 -2.04 -10.11
N ASN A 146 4.32 -3.36 -10.31
CA ASN A 146 5.33 -3.99 -11.16
C ASN A 146 5.02 -3.91 -12.66
N CYS A 147 3.74 -3.82 -13.04
CA CYS A 147 3.32 -3.63 -14.43
C CYS A 147 3.53 -2.20 -14.92
N VAL A 148 3.48 -1.21 -14.03
CA VAL A 148 3.57 0.21 -14.41
C VAL A 148 4.99 0.56 -14.87
N PRO A 149 5.14 1.10 -16.10
CA PRO A 149 6.41 1.61 -16.61
C PRO A 149 7.00 2.71 -15.71
N ILE A 150 8.34 2.81 -15.69
CA ILE A 150 9.06 3.81 -14.86
C ILE A 150 8.58 5.24 -15.16
N PHE A 151 8.26 5.56 -16.41
CA PHE A 151 7.77 6.88 -16.81
C PHE A 151 6.37 7.20 -16.25
N GLU A 152 5.47 6.22 -16.19
CA GLU A 152 4.17 6.39 -15.54
C GLU A 152 4.32 6.52 -14.02
N LYS A 153 5.26 5.79 -13.40
CA LYS A 153 5.58 5.95 -11.97
C LYS A 153 5.99 7.38 -11.62
N THR A 154 6.80 8.02 -12.47
CA THR A 154 7.20 9.42 -12.24
C THR A 154 6.01 10.38 -12.31
N LYS A 155 5.03 10.12 -13.20
CA LYS A 155 3.80 10.92 -13.28
C LYS A 155 2.94 10.77 -12.03
N ILE A 156 2.74 9.53 -11.55
CA ILE A 156 2.01 9.24 -10.31
C ILE A 156 2.66 9.97 -9.13
N ILE A 157 3.99 9.89 -9.02
CA ILE A 157 4.72 10.56 -7.95
C ILE A 157 4.53 12.08 -8.06
N SER A 158 4.67 12.66 -9.26
CA SER A 158 4.46 14.11 -9.45
C SER A 158 3.03 14.57 -9.15
N SER A 159 2.02 13.80 -9.53
CA SER A 159 0.63 14.16 -9.27
C SER A 159 0.31 14.11 -7.79
N LEU A 160 0.79 13.10 -7.05
CA LEU A 160 0.64 13.01 -5.60
C LEU A 160 1.26 14.20 -4.87
N PHE A 161 2.41 14.70 -5.32
CA PHE A 161 3.02 15.92 -4.78
C PHE A 161 2.18 17.18 -5.10
N SER A 162 1.56 17.26 -6.27
CA SER A 162 0.63 18.35 -6.59
C SER A 162 -0.65 18.31 -5.76
N PHE A 163 -1.17 17.12 -5.44
CA PHE A 163 -2.37 16.96 -4.61
C PHE A 163 -2.18 17.35 -3.14
N SER A 164 -0.96 17.27 -2.59
CA SER A 164 -0.71 17.68 -1.20
C SER A 164 -0.89 19.18 -0.93
N ASP A 165 -0.88 20.01 -1.97
CA ASP A 165 -1.04 21.47 -1.84
C ASP A 165 -2.49 21.96 -2.08
N ILE A 166 -3.43 21.06 -2.40
CA ILE A 166 -4.82 21.43 -2.70
C ILE A 166 -5.66 21.39 -1.42
N LYS A 167 -6.05 22.57 -0.93
CA LYS A 167 -7.11 22.71 0.08
C LYS A 167 -8.45 22.43 -0.60
N VAL A 168 -8.95 21.20 -0.45
CA VAL A 168 -10.26 20.80 -0.96
C VAL A 168 -11.35 21.60 -0.24
N THR A 169 -12.16 22.34 -0.98
CA THR A 169 -13.30 23.13 -0.45
C THR A 169 -14.57 22.27 -0.33
N GLU A 170 -15.50 22.67 0.54
CA GLU A 170 -16.79 21.95 0.70
C GLU A 170 -17.58 21.86 -0.62
N ASP A 171 -17.49 22.89 -1.47
CA ASP A 171 -18.13 22.93 -2.79
C ASP A 171 -17.54 21.90 -3.78
N GLU A 172 -16.23 21.62 -3.69
CA GLU A 172 -15.59 20.57 -4.48
C GLU A 172 -16.01 19.17 -4.01
N ILE A 173 -16.16 18.99 -2.69
CA ILE A 173 -16.67 17.74 -2.10
C ILE A 173 -18.12 17.50 -2.52
N GLU A 174 -18.94 18.54 -2.61
CA GLU A 174 -20.33 18.41 -3.02
C GLU A 174 -20.47 18.05 -4.50
N LYS A 175 -19.63 18.62 -5.37
CA LYS A 175 -19.51 18.18 -6.78
C LYS A 175 -19.05 16.73 -6.91
N LEU A 176 -18.17 16.25 -6.02
CA LEU A 176 -17.71 14.86 -5.99
C LEU A 176 -18.80 13.86 -5.54
N LYS A 177 -19.89 14.31 -4.92
CA LYS A 177 -21.02 13.44 -4.53
C LYS A 177 -21.92 13.07 -5.71
N GLU A 178 -21.81 13.78 -6.84
CA GLU A 178 -22.53 13.41 -8.06
C GLU A 178 -21.89 12.16 -8.68
N GLN A 179 -22.69 11.13 -8.95
CA GLN A 179 -22.22 9.84 -9.51
C GLN A 179 -21.38 10.01 -10.79
N ASP A 180 -21.68 11.04 -11.58
CA ASP A 180 -21.00 11.32 -12.84
C ASP A 180 -19.64 12.02 -12.64
N ALA A 181 -19.45 12.82 -11.59
CA ALA A 181 -18.19 13.53 -11.35
C ALA A 181 -17.06 12.59 -10.93
N LEU A 182 -17.35 11.63 -10.04
CA LEU A 182 -16.40 10.59 -9.66
C LEU A 182 -16.01 9.71 -10.85
N SER A 183 -17.00 9.34 -11.67
CA SER A 183 -16.78 8.54 -12.87
C SER A 183 -15.88 9.28 -13.87
N ASN A 184 -16.09 10.57 -14.08
CA ASN A 184 -15.28 11.40 -14.98
C ASN A 184 -13.83 11.55 -14.51
N ILE A 185 -13.59 11.75 -13.21
CA ILE A 185 -12.23 11.83 -12.65
C ILE A 185 -11.53 10.48 -12.75
N MET A 186 -12.24 9.38 -12.49
CA MET A 186 -11.69 8.04 -12.66
C MET A 186 -11.34 7.75 -14.13
N GLU A 187 -12.16 8.20 -15.09
CA GLU A 187 -11.88 8.09 -16.52
C GLU A 187 -10.68 8.95 -16.95
N GLU A 188 -10.53 10.15 -16.41
CA GLU A 188 -9.41 11.05 -16.74
C GLU A 188 -8.08 10.50 -16.18
N LEU A 189 -8.10 10.01 -14.93
CA LEU A 189 -6.97 9.30 -14.32
C LEU A 189 -6.64 8.00 -15.09
N ALA A 190 -7.66 7.30 -15.58
CA ALA A 190 -7.50 6.10 -16.39
C ALA A 190 -6.85 6.39 -17.75
N LYS A 191 -7.10 7.55 -18.35
CA LYS A 191 -6.43 8.00 -19.58
C LYS A 191 -4.97 8.38 -19.32
N GLU A 192 -4.70 9.04 -18.20
CA GLU A 192 -3.36 9.45 -17.78
C GLU A 192 -2.45 8.25 -17.45
N ILE A 193 -3.01 7.22 -16.82
CA ILE A 193 -2.29 6.05 -16.30
C ILE A 193 -3.01 4.75 -16.67
N PRO A 194 -3.04 4.39 -17.97
CA PRO A 194 -3.82 3.26 -18.47
C PRO A 194 -3.37 1.92 -17.89
N THR A 195 -2.09 1.78 -17.55
CA THR A 195 -1.56 0.56 -16.95
C THR A 195 -2.10 0.34 -15.54
N VAL A 196 -2.30 1.42 -14.76
CA VAL A 196 -2.89 1.33 -13.42
C VAL A 196 -4.36 0.95 -13.50
N LYS A 197 -5.12 1.60 -14.40
CA LYS A 197 -6.53 1.26 -14.61
C LYS A 197 -6.71 -0.21 -15.00
N LYS A 198 -5.90 -0.69 -15.96
CA LYS A 198 -5.93 -2.08 -16.40
C LYS A 198 -5.75 -3.05 -15.23
N VAL A 199 -4.75 -2.83 -14.37
CA VAL A 199 -4.39 -3.80 -13.32
C VAL A 199 -5.26 -3.68 -12.07
N LEU A 200 -5.68 -2.46 -11.68
CA LEU A 200 -6.49 -2.24 -10.48
C LEU A 200 -7.99 -2.38 -10.70
N ILE A 201 -8.47 -2.11 -11.92
CA ILE A 201 -9.89 -2.12 -12.26
C ILE A 201 -10.18 -3.25 -13.22
N ASP A 202 -9.69 -3.20 -14.47
CA ASP A 202 -10.14 -4.13 -15.52
C ASP A 202 -9.83 -5.61 -15.17
N GLU A 203 -8.60 -5.92 -14.71
CA GLU A 203 -8.22 -7.26 -14.24
C GLU A 203 -8.96 -7.69 -12.97
N ARG A 204 -9.35 -6.73 -12.14
CA ARG A 204 -10.08 -6.99 -10.90
C ARG A 204 -11.53 -7.34 -11.23
N ASP A 205 -12.12 -6.67 -12.20
CA ASP A 205 -13.45 -6.96 -12.73
C ASP A 205 -13.49 -8.36 -13.37
N GLU A 206 -12.46 -8.72 -14.14
CA GLU A 206 -12.29 -10.09 -14.67
C GLU A 206 -12.27 -11.14 -13.56
N PHE A 207 -11.49 -10.89 -12.51
CA PHE A 207 -11.41 -11.79 -11.36
C PHE A 207 -12.75 -11.93 -10.64
N ILE A 208 -13.43 -10.82 -10.35
CA ILE A 208 -14.72 -10.81 -9.66
C ILE A 208 -15.79 -11.51 -10.50
N ALA A 209 -15.88 -11.20 -11.79
CA ALA A 209 -16.82 -11.86 -12.71
C ALA A 209 -16.61 -13.38 -12.74
N SER A 210 -15.34 -13.83 -12.83
CA SER A 210 -15.02 -15.26 -12.79
C SER A 210 -15.43 -15.92 -11.46
N LYS A 211 -15.27 -15.21 -10.33
CA LYS A 211 -15.63 -15.72 -9.01
C LYS A 211 -17.14 -15.80 -8.79
N ILE A 212 -17.91 -14.83 -9.30
CA ILE A 212 -19.38 -14.85 -9.20
C ILE A 212 -19.95 -16.13 -9.83
N LEU A 213 -19.36 -16.61 -10.93
CA LEU A 213 -19.79 -17.83 -11.63
C LEU A 213 -19.46 -19.15 -10.90
N GLU A 214 -18.77 -19.11 -9.75
CA GLU A 214 -18.58 -20.31 -8.91
C GLU A 214 -19.87 -20.70 -8.16
N GLY A 215 -20.84 -19.77 -8.02
CA GLY A 215 -22.15 -20.05 -7.46
C GLY A 215 -23.09 -20.74 -8.46
N SER A 216 -24.28 -21.13 -8.01
CA SER A 216 -25.33 -21.70 -8.88
C SER A 216 -26.72 -21.16 -8.53
N GLY A 217 -27.63 -21.14 -9.50
CA GLY A 217 -28.99 -20.64 -9.32
C GLY A 217 -29.04 -19.11 -9.22
N THR A 218 -29.73 -18.58 -8.21
CA THR A 218 -29.85 -17.14 -7.99
C THR A 218 -28.67 -16.62 -7.19
N ILE A 219 -27.90 -15.70 -7.76
CA ILE A 219 -26.71 -15.12 -7.13
C ILE A 219 -26.91 -13.62 -6.97
N LEU A 220 -26.64 -13.10 -5.77
CA LEU A 220 -26.56 -11.67 -5.51
C LEU A 220 -25.11 -11.26 -5.30
N ALA A 221 -24.55 -10.48 -6.21
CA ALA A 221 -23.24 -9.86 -6.09
C ALA A 221 -23.34 -8.44 -5.52
N VAL A 222 -22.75 -8.23 -4.34
CA VAL A 222 -22.66 -6.93 -3.67
C VAL A 222 -21.25 -6.37 -3.90
N VAL A 223 -21.15 -5.37 -4.77
CA VAL A 223 -19.87 -4.82 -5.25
C VAL A 223 -19.88 -3.30 -5.20
N GLY A 224 -18.71 -2.67 -5.28
CA GLY A 224 -18.58 -1.22 -5.40
C GLY A 224 -19.12 -0.74 -6.74
N ALA A 225 -19.80 0.42 -6.76
CA ALA A 225 -20.44 0.97 -7.96
C ALA A 225 -19.48 1.10 -9.16
N GLY A 226 -18.20 1.40 -8.92
CA GLY A 226 -17.17 1.52 -9.97
C GLY A 226 -16.86 0.22 -10.73
N HIS A 227 -17.15 -0.95 -10.14
CA HIS A 227 -16.87 -2.26 -10.73
C HIS A 227 -18.07 -2.85 -11.49
N VAL A 228 -19.27 -2.33 -11.26
CA VAL A 228 -20.52 -2.89 -11.81
C VAL A 228 -20.48 -3.00 -13.34
N LYS A 229 -20.07 -1.93 -14.03
CA LYS A 229 -20.03 -1.91 -15.49
C LYS A 229 -19.06 -2.96 -16.05
N GLY A 230 -17.82 -2.99 -15.54
CA GLY A 230 -16.80 -3.92 -16.01
C GLY A 230 -17.13 -5.38 -15.67
N ILE A 231 -17.73 -5.65 -14.51
CA ILE A 231 -18.20 -7.01 -14.16
C ILE A 231 -19.28 -7.48 -15.14
N ILE A 232 -20.26 -6.62 -15.45
CA ILE A 232 -21.34 -6.96 -16.40
C ILE A 232 -20.79 -7.23 -17.80
N GLU A 233 -19.86 -6.41 -18.27
CA GLU A 233 -19.21 -6.58 -19.58
C GLU A 233 -18.46 -7.91 -19.63
N ASN A 234 -17.68 -8.25 -18.59
CA ASN A 234 -16.97 -9.52 -18.50
C ASN A 234 -17.89 -10.72 -18.42
N LEU A 235 -18.97 -10.64 -17.63
CA LEU A 235 -19.96 -11.72 -17.50
C LEU A 235 -20.63 -12.01 -18.86
N LYS A 236 -20.99 -10.98 -19.63
CA LYS A 236 -21.50 -11.13 -21.01
C LYS A 236 -20.46 -11.72 -21.95
N GLU A 237 -19.22 -11.25 -21.89
CA GLU A 237 -18.15 -11.77 -22.73
C GLU A 237 -17.90 -13.27 -22.47
N ILE A 238 -17.93 -13.71 -21.21
CA ILE A 238 -17.83 -15.13 -20.83
C ILE A 238 -18.98 -15.94 -21.45
N GLN A 239 -20.21 -15.42 -21.40
CA GLN A 239 -21.38 -16.07 -21.99
C GLN A 239 -21.28 -16.18 -23.52
N ASP A 240 -20.94 -15.07 -24.18
CA ASP A 240 -20.96 -14.97 -25.64
C ASP A 240 -19.79 -15.70 -26.30
N THR A 241 -18.60 -15.66 -25.68
CA THR A 241 -17.35 -16.14 -26.30
C THR A 241 -16.77 -17.39 -25.63
N LYS A 242 -17.33 -17.83 -24.50
CA LYS A 242 -16.75 -18.86 -23.63
C LYS A 242 -15.31 -18.53 -23.21
N LYS A 243 -14.99 -17.24 -23.03
CA LYS A 243 -13.70 -16.75 -22.54
C LYS A 243 -13.33 -17.46 -21.24
N ILE A 244 -12.18 -18.13 -21.24
CA ILE A 244 -11.62 -18.74 -20.04
C ILE A 244 -10.73 -17.70 -19.35
N ILE A 245 -11.17 -17.21 -18.19
CA ILE A 245 -10.38 -16.29 -17.39
C ILE A 245 -9.34 -17.09 -16.60
N ASN A 246 -8.06 -16.81 -16.84
CA ASN A 246 -6.97 -17.47 -16.12
C ASN A 246 -6.71 -16.76 -14.77
N ILE A 247 -7.41 -17.22 -13.73
CA ILE A 247 -7.25 -16.72 -12.36
C ILE A 247 -5.80 -16.85 -11.86
N GLU A 248 -5.06 -17.88 -12.28
CA GLU A 248 -3.67 -18.06 -11.85
C GLU A 248 -2.77 -16.96 -12.40
N GLU A 249 -2.92 -16.61 -13.68
CA GLU A 249 -2.17 -15.52 -14.30
C GLU A 249 -2.44 -14.18 -13.61
N LEU A 250 -3.71 -13.89 -13.30
CA LEU A 250 -4.13 -12.70 -12.57
C LEU A 250 -3.54 -12.65 -11.14
N ASN A 251 -3.09 -13.78 -10.59
CA ASN A 251 -2.40 -13.85 -9.30
C ASN A 251 -0.87 -13.77 -9.39
N THR A 252 -0.28 -13.86 -10.60
CA THR A 252 1.18 -13.79 -10.77
C THR A 252 1.69 -12.34 -10.78
N ILE A 253 2.81 -12.11 -10.07
CA ILE A 253 3.47 -10.81 -10.00
C ILE A 253 4.65 -10.79 -10.98
N PRO A 254 4.69 -9.87 -11.96
CA PRO A 254 5.80 -9.79 -12.90
C PRO A 254 7.09 -9.35 -12.20
N LYS A 255 8.22 -9.92 -12.63
CA LYS A 255 9.57 -9.59 -12.11
C LYS A 255 10.18 -8.45 -12.93
N ASN A 256 10.75 -7.44 -12.26
CA ASN A 256 11.53 -6.41 -12.92
C ASN A 256 13.04 -6.69 -12.73
N ASN A 257 13.79 -6.82 -13.83
CA ASN A 257 15.14 -7.36 -13.85
C ASN A 257 16.28 -6.33 -13.99
N PHE A 258 16.02 -5.02 -14.01
CA PHE A 258 17.11 -4.04 -14.16
C PHE A 258 16.95 -2.79 -13.27
N SER A 259 18.04 -2.39 -12.59
CA SER A 259 18.08 -1.20 -11.73
C SER A 259 19.37 -0.42 -11.97
N ILE A 260 19.28 0.70 -12.69
CA ILE A 260 20.38 1.63 -12.99
C ILE A 260 21.02 2.19 -11.70
N SER A 261 20.21 2.37 -10.66
CA SER A 261 20.68 2.72 -9.32
C SER A 261 21.70 1.71 -8.80
N LYS A 262 21.59 0.43 -9.20
CA LYS A 262 22.58 -0.57 -8.80
C LYS A 262 23.95 -0.31 -9.39
N LEU A 263 24.00 0.00 -10.67
CA LEU A 263 25.26 0.27 -11.36
C LEU A 263 26.01 1.46 -10.75
N ILE A 264 25.30 2.56 -10.46
CA ILE A 264 25.91 3.78 -9.91
C ILE A 264 26.51 3.56 -8.52
N SER A 265 25.80 2.86 -7.62
CA SER A 265 26.31 2.58 -6.28
C SER A 265 27.56 1.69 -6.28
N TYR A 266 27.65 0.71 -7.21
CA TYR A 266 28.87 -0.09 -7.36
C TYR A 266 30.06 0.74 -7.83
N LEU A 267 29.86 1.66 -8.79
CA LEU A 267 30.93 2.52 -9.30
C LEU A 267 31.54 3.41 -8.20
N ILE A 268 30.70 4.00 -7.34
CA ILE A 268 31.17 4.85 -6.23
C ILE A 268 31.99 4.03 -5.23
N ALA A 269 31.49 2.86 -4.81
CA ALA A 269 32.18 1.99 -3.87
C ALA A 269 33.55 1.53 -4.40
N ILE A 270 33.60 1.07 -5.66
CA ILE A 270 34.84 0.63 -6.31
C ILE A 270 35.85 1.78 -6.42
N SER A 271 35.39 2.98 -6.77
CA SER A 271 36.26 4.17 -6.86
C SER A 271 36.96 4.49 -5.54
N ILE A 272 36.24 4.44 -4.42
CA ILE A 272 36.82 4.70 -3.09
C ILE A 272 37.85 3.62 -2.72
N ILE A 273 37.54 2.35 -2.97
CA ILE A 273 38.47 1.24 -2.71
C ILE A 273 39.75 1.40 -3.52
N ILE A 274 39.63 1.78 -4.80
CA ILE A 274 40.78 2.03 -5.68
C ILE A 274 41.63 3.19 -5.15
N LEU A 275 41.03 4.28 -4.67
CA LEU A 275 41.76 5.43 -4.11
C LEU A 275 42.50 5.08 -2.81
N ILE A 276 41.89 4.25 -1.96
CA ILE A 276 42.56 3.76 -0.74
C ILE A 276 43.73 2.86 -1.14
N ALA A 277 43.52 1.90 -2.04
CA ALA A 277 44.56 0.97 -2.50
C ALA A 277 45.71 1.70 -3.25
N SER A 278 45.38 2.68 -4.09
CA SER A 278 46.37 3.49 -4.79
C SER A 278 47.20 4.34 -3.83
N SER A 279 46.62 4.80 -2.71
CA SER A 279 47.37 5.49 -1.65
C SER A 279 48.49 4.61 -1.08
N PHE A 280 48.24 3.31 -0.88
CA PHE A 280 49.26 2.37 -0.42
C PHE A 280 50.30 2.01 -1.48
N TYR A 281 49.95 2.12 -2.77
CA TYR A 281 50.84 1.73 -3.87
C TYR A 281 51.75 2.88 -4.34
N PHE A 282 51.20 4.10 -4.47
CA PHE A 282 51.90 5.25 -5.06
C PHE A 282 52.51 6.21 -4.02
N LYS A 283 52.16 6.09 -2.74
CA LYS A 283 52.68 6.92 -1.64
C LYS A 283 53.26 6.03 -0.54
N ASP A 284 53.78 6.64 0.52
CA ASP A 284 54.31 5.95 1.69
C ASP A 284 53.19 5.45 2.63
N PHE A 285 53.55 4.49 3.49
CA PHE A 285 52.61 3.86 4.42
C PHE A 285 51.99 4.87 5.40
N GLU A 286 52.76 5.86 5.85
CA GLU A 286 52.29 6.86 6.81
C GLU A 286 51.19 7.73 6.19
N PHE A 287 51.38 8.17 4.95
CA PHE A 287 50.35 8.88 4.19
C PHE A 287 49.08 8.03 3.98
N ALA A 288 49.23 6.79 3.55
CA ALA A 288 48.10 5.90 3.28
C ALA A 288 47.31 5.57 4.57
N TYR A 289 48.01 5.29 5.67
CA TYR A 289 47.41 5.04 6.98
C TYR A 289 46.65 6.28 7.48
N LYS A 290 47.23 7.47 7.37
CA LYS A 290 46.60 8.72 7.78
C LYS A 290 45.31 9.01 7.01
N ASN A 291 45.29 8.75 5.70
CA ASN A 291 44.07 8.91 4.90
C ASN A 291 42.98 7.90 5.28
N LEU A 292 43.37 6.65 5.55
CA LEU A 292 42.44 5.62 6.04
C LEU A 292 41.88 5.99 7.42
N GLU A 293 42.72 6.49 8.32
CA GLU A 293 42.32 6.97 9.63
C GLU A 293 41.32 8.13 9.53
N ILE A 294 41.62 9.15 8.70
CA ILE A 294 40.71 10.28 8.45
C ILE A 294 39.38 9.79 7.87
N TRP A 295 39.40 8.85 6.91
CA TRP A 295 38.19 8.25 6.35
C TRP A 295 37.31 7.60 7.43
N ILE A 296 37.92 6.79 8.29
CA ILE A 296 37.25 6.10 9.39
C ILE A 296 36.68 7.12 10.38
N ILE A 297 37.47 8.10 10.81
CA ILE A 297 37.06 9.10 11.79
C ILE A 297 35.90 9.94 11.25
N CYS A 298 36.02 10.47 10.02
CA CYS A 298 34.97 11.30 9.42
C CYS A 298 33.64 10.53 9.35
N ASN A 299 33.64 9.30 8.81
CA ASN A 299 32.43 8.49 8.75
C ASN A 299 31.84 8.22 10.14
N SER A 300 32.68 7.81 11.09
CA SER A 300 32.24 7.40 12.43
C SER A 300 31.67 8.57 13.25
N VAL A 301 32.31 9.74 13.18
CA VAL A 301 31.94 10.93 13.94
C VAL A 301 30.64 11.55 13.41
N PHE A 302 30.53 11.79 12.10
CA PHE A 302 29.32 12.41 11.56
C PHE A 302 28.08 11.51 11.68
N ALA A 303 28.23 10.19 11.46
CA ALA A 303 27.14 9.24 11.67
C ALA A 303 26.75 9.12 13.16
N GLY A 304 27.74 9.09 14.06
CA GLY A 304 27.52 9.04 15.50
C GLY A 304 26.81 10.27 16.05
N ILE A 305 27.28 11.47 15.67
CA ILE A 305 26.65 12.75 16.05
C ILE A 305 25.20 12.79 15.58
N ALA A 306 24.92 12.38 14.34
CA ALA A 306 23.55 12.32 13.83
C ALA A 306 22.67 11.39 14.68
N ALA A 307 23.16 10.21 15.07
CA ALA A 307 22.42 9.29 15.95
C ALA A 307 22.20 9.87 17.36
N ILE A 308 23.20 10.56 17.93
CA ILE A 308 23.12 11.21 19.24
C ILE A 308 22.07 12.33 19.24
N LEU A 309 22.07 13.19 18.22
CA LEU A 309 21.11 14.30 18.09
C LEU A 309 19.66 13.82 18.05
N LEU A 310 19.43 12.62 17.52
CA LEU A 310 18.11 11.98 17.43
C LEU A 310 17.73 11.18 18.68
N ARG A 311 18.58 11.20 19.70
CA ARG A 311 18.39 10.45 20.95
C ARG A 311 18.17 8.96 20.68
N ALA A 312 18.94 8.40 19.73
CA ALA A 312 18.93 6.97 19.45
C ALA A 312 19.39 6.16 20.66
N ASN A 313 19.07 4.87 20.71
CA ASN A 313 19.59 4.00 21.74
C ASN A 313 21.13 3.94 21.69
N ILE A 314 21.80 3.71 22.83
CA ILE A 314 23.26 3.62 22.90
C ILE A 314 23.83 2.56 21.93
N ILE A 315 23.16 1.43 21.78
CA ILE A 315 23.58 0.37 20.85
C ILE A 315 23.44 0.85 19.40
N THR A 316 22.39 1.60 19.09
CA THR A 316 22.19 2.23 17.78
C THR A 316 23.28 3.25 17.46
N ILE A 317 23.67 4.08 18.44
CA ILE A 317 24.75 5.06 18.30
C ILE A 317 26.08 4.36 18.00
N LEU A 318 26.42 3.32 18.77
CA LEU A 318 27.63 2.53 18.53
C LEU A 318 27.60 1.83 17.18
N THR A 319 26.45 1.29 16.78
CA THR A 319 26.25 0.66 15.46
C THR A 319 26.46 1.68 14.34
N ALA A 320 25.89 2.88 14.46
CA ALA A 320 26.06 3.94 13.47
C ALA A 320 27.54 4.36 13.36
N SER A 321 28.21 4.62 14.48
CA SER A 321 29.61 5.06 14.49
C SER A 321 30.57 3.99 13.96
N ILE A 322 30.49 2.76 14.46
CA ILE A 322 31.41 1.68 14.07
C ILE A 322 31.09 1.16 12.66
N GLY A 323 29.81 1.13 12.30
CA GLY A 323 29.36 0.65 11.00
C GLY A 323 29.62 1.63 9.86
N ALA A 324 29.65 2.94 10.13
CA ALA A 324 29.71 3.96 9.07
C ALA A 324 30.85 3.79 8.07
N PRO A 325 32.11 3.54 8.49
CA PRO A 325 33.23 3.38 7.55
C PRO A 325 33.11 2.16 6.64
N ILE A 326 32.35 1.14 7.07
CA ILE A 326 32.15 -0.12 6.34
C ILE A 326 30.95 0.02 5.40
N PHE A 327 29.81 0.45 5.92
CA PHE A 327 28.57 0.56 5.14
C PHE A 327 28.61 1.71 4.13
N SER A 328 29.45 2.72 4.32
CA SER A 328 29.71 3.74 3.29
C SER A 328 30.35 3.18 2.02
N LEU A 329 31.00 2.01 2.11
CA LEU A 329 31.59 1.28 0.99
C LEU A 329 30.66 0.20 0.43
N MET A 330 29.49 -0.04 1.06
CA MET A 330 28.55 -1.05 0.62
C MET A 330 27.45 -0.45 -0.27
N PRO A 331 27.30 -0.94 -1.51
CA PRO A 331 26.17 -0.58 -2.35
C PRO A 331 24.84 -1.01 -1.71
N PHE A 332 23.83 -0.14 -1.75
CA PHE A 332 22.45 -0.36 -1.25
C PHE A 332 22.27 -0.56 0.26
N ILE A 333 23.34 -0.70 1.04
CA ILE A 333 23.27 -0.85 2.50
C ILE A 333 23.96 0.34 3.15
N GLY A 334 23.21 1.41 3.36
CA GLY A 334 23.67 2.60 4.08
C GLY A 334 23.68 2.41 5.60
N THR A 335 24.61 3.09 6.25
CA THR A 335 24.81 3.13 7.70
C THR A 335 23.53 3.38 8.49
N GLY A 336 22.71 4.34 8.02
CA GLY A 336 21.46 4.68 8.65
C GLY A 336 20.42 3.57 8.57
N MET A 337 20.41 2.75 7.52
CA MET A 337 19.51 1.59 7.45
C MET A 337 19.87 0.54 8.50
N VAL A 338 21.16 0.28 8.69
CA VAL A 338 21.62 -0.67 9.71
C VAL A 338 21.32 -0.14 11.11
N ALA A 339 21.64 1.13 11.39
CA ALA A 339 21.30 1.78 12.65
C ALA A 339 19.78 1.80 12.89
N GLY A 340 18.98 2.11 11.87
CA GLY A 340 17.53 2.09 11.94
C GLY A 340 16.96 0.69 12.21
N LEU A 341 17.56 -0.36 11.64
CA LEU A 341 17.18 -1.75 11.93
C LEU A 341 17.51 -2.15 13.37
N VAL A 342 18.68 -1.75 13.89
CA VAL A 342 19.05 -1.96 15.29
C VAL A 342 18.11 -1.21 16.22
N GLU A 343 17.80 0.06 15.93
CA GLU A 343 16.82 0.84 16.69
C GLU A 343 15.44 0.19 16.63
N ALA A 344 15.01 -0.30 15.46
CA ALA A 344 13.72 -0.99 15.31
C ALA A 344 13.69 -2.31 16.09
N TYR A 345 14.80 -3.03 16.17
CA TYR A 345 14.90 -4.28 16.94
C TYR A 345 14.80 -4.02 18.45
N ILE A 346 15.45 -2.96 18.94
CA ILE A 346 15.45 -2.56 20.35
C ILE A 346 14.12 -1.91 20.72
N ASN A 347 13.72 -0.89 19.97
CA ASN A 347 12.52 -0.08 20.16
C ASN A 347 11.42 -0.50 19.19
N LYS A 348 11.01 -1.78 19.29
CA LYS A 348 10.01 -2.44 18.44
C LYS A 348 8.81 -1.52 18.13
N PRO A 349 8.72 -0.99 16.89
CA PRO A 349 7.60 -0.18 16.47
C PRO A 349 6.42 -1.11 16.16
N LYS A 350 5.23 -0.66 16.54
CA LYS A 350 3.97 -1.37 16.36
C LYS A 350 3.15 -0.73 15.26
N ILE A 351 2.21 -1.47 14.70
CA ILE A 351 1.33 -0.96 13.63
C ILE A 351 0.53 0.28 14.07
N LYS A 352 0.11 0.33 15.34
CA LYS A 352 -0.52 1.53 15.91
C LYS A 352 0.34 2.80 15.83
N ASP A 353 1.67 2.65 15.88
CA ASP A 353 2.59 3.78 15.77
C ASP A 353 2.61 4.30 14.32
N PHE A 354 2.34 3.45 13.32
CA PHE A 354 2.13 3.92 11.94
C PHE A 354 0.78 4.61 11.75
N GLU A 355 -0.29 4.08 12.34
CA GLU A 355 -1.62 4.68 12.23
C GLU A 355 -1.67 6.10 12.82
N SER A 356 -0.94 6.35 13.91
CA SER A 356 -0.89 7.67 14.55
C SER A 356 0.07 8.65 13.87
N LEU A 357 0.78 8.25 12.80
CA LEU A 357 1.76 9.11 12.11
C LEU A 357 1.17 10.46 11.73
N GLN A 358 0.03 10.49 11.05
CA GLN A 358 -0.55 11.74 10.58
C GLN A 358 -0.86 12.70 11.74
N GLU A 359 -1.38 12.17 12.85
CA GLU A 359 -1.69 12.95 14.05
C GLU A 359 -0.42 13.43 14.77
N ASP A 360 0.58 12.55 14.90
CA ASP A 360 1.84 12.83 15.58
C ASP A 360 2.72 13.81 14.80
N LEU A 361 2.61 13.87 13.46
CA LEU A 361 3.42 14.76 12.61
C LEU A 361 2.96 16.23 12.65
N HIS A 362 1.82 16.55 13.26
CA HIS A 362 1.37 17.94 13.43
C HIS A 362 2.23 18.77 14.42
N ASN A 363 3.09 18.12 15.22
CA ASN A 363 3.98 18.80 16.15
C ASN A 363 5.39 18.19 16.10
N ILE A 364 6.43 19.02 16.15
CA ILE A 364 7.85 18.62 16.17
C ILE A 364 8.12 17.59 17.28
N LYS A 365 7.45 17.69 18.44
CA LYS A 365 7.58 16.70 19.52
C LYS A 365 7.08 15.30 19.14
N GLY A 366 6.07 15.21 18.26
CA GLY A 366 5.51 13.93 17.84
C GLY A 366 6.45 13.13 16.93
N TYR A 367 7.31 13.79 16.16
CA TYR A 367 8.37 13.14 15.37
C TYR A 367 9.33 12.29 16.22
N PHE A 368 9.63 12.74 17.45
CA PHE A 368 10.51 12.03 18.37
C PHE A 368 9.78 11.07 19.31
N LYS A 369 8.47 11.28 19.51
CA LYS A 369 7.62 10.41 20.34
C LYS A 369 7.19 9.16 19.58
N ASN A 370 6.86 9.30 18.30
CA ASN A 370 6.44 8.20 17.46
C ASN A 370 7.65 7.33 17.08
N LYS A 371 7.60 6.04 17.40
CA LYS A 371 8.71 5.10 17.18
C LYS A 371 9.07 4.96 15.70
N VAL A 372 8.07 4.96 14.82
CA VAL A 372 8.25 4.82 13.38
C VAL A 372 8.98 6.03 12.84
N THR A 373 8.47 7.23 13.15
CA THR A 373 9.10 8.49 12.72
C THR A 373 10.51 8.61 13.24
N LYS A 374 10.74 8.26 14.51
CA LYS A 374 12.08 8.26 15.10
C LYS A 374 13.04 7.34 14.34
N ILE A 375 12.63 6.12 14.00
CA ILE A 375 13.46 5.19 13.22
C ILE A 375 13.74 5.75 11.82
N LEU A 376 12.73 6.32 11.14
CA LEU A 376 12.92 6.93 9.82
C LEU A 376 13.88 8.12 9.85
N LEU A 377 13.78 8.97 10.89
CA LEU A 377 14.70 10.06 11.11
C LEU A 377 16.13 9.55 11.34
N ILE A 378 16.30 8.49 12.14
CA ILE A 378 17.60 7.84 12.35
C ILE A 378 18.15 7.34 11.02
N VAL A 379 17.37 6.62 10.21
CA VAL A 379 17.81 6.15 8.89
C VAL A 379 18.27 7.31 8.02
N PHE A 380 17.47 8.36 7.94
CA PHE A 380 17.72 9.50 7.07
C PHE A 380 18.96 10.30 7.50
N PHE A 381 18.99 10.79 8.75
CA PHE A 381 20.06 11.67 9.22
C PHE A 381 21.38 10.94 9.47
N VAL A 382 21.36 9.66 9.85
CA VAL A 382 22.61 8.86 9.93
C VAL A 382 23.17 8.59 8.54
N ASN A 383 22.33 8.36 7.53
CA ASN A 383 22.79 8.28 6.14
C ASN A 383 23.39 9.61 5.67
N ILE A 384 22.77 10.75 5.99
CA ILE A 384 23.34 12.08 5.72
C ILE A 384 24.69 12.24 6.42
N GLY A 385 24.78 11.90 7.71
CA GLY A 385 26.02 11.97 8.47
C GLY A 385 27.12 11.11 7.83
N SER A 386 26.81 9.87 7.48
CA SER A 386 27.75 8.98 6.77
C SER A 386 28.13 9.54 5.39
N ALA A 387 27.20 10.12 4.64
CA ALA A 387 27.48 10.71 3.34
C ALA A 387 28.40 11.94 3.45
N ILE A 388 28.18 12.81 4.45
CA ILE A 388 29.08 13.93 4.76
C ILE A 388 30.45 13.39 5.12
N GLY A 389 30.52 12.36 5.97
CA GLY A 389 31.77 11.68 6.32
C GLY A 389 32.52 11.13 5.10
N THR A 390 31.80 10.48 4.18
CA THR A 390 32.33 10.01 2.90
C THR A 390 32.83 11.16 2.03
N ILE A 391 32.09 12.25 1.86
CA ILE A 391 32.52 13.39 1.03
C ILE A 391 33.77 14.05 1.61
N VAL A 392 33.78 14.28 2.92
CA VAL A 392 34.93 14.87 3.61
C VAL A 392 36.13 13.94 3.51
N GLY A 393 35.98 12.65 3.85
CA GLY A 393 37.06 11.66 3.75
C GLY A 393 37.58 11.49 2.31
N PHE A 394 36.68 11.50 1.32
CA PHE A 394 37.01 11.43 -0.09
C PHE A 394 37.87 12.63 -0.54
N LYS A 395 37.56 13.84 -0.07
CA LYS A 395 38.38 15.02 -0.34
C LYS A 395 39.82 14.85 0.15
N PHE A 396 40.02 14.22 1.31
CA PHE A 396 41.37 13.92 1.82
C PHE A 396 42.05 12.81 1.01
N LEU A 397 41.31 11.80 0.56
CA LEU A 397 41.85 10.75 -0.32
C LEU A 397 42.33 11.31 -1.68
N LEU A 398 41.67 12.34 -2.20
CA LEU A 398 42.08 13.01 -3.44
C LEU A 398 43.42 13.75 -3.34
N ASN A 399 43.90 14.09 -2.14
CA ASN A 399 45.21 14.70 -1.94
C ASN A 399 46.37 13.78 -2.38
N ILE A 400 46.09 12.53 -2.76
CA ILE A 400 47.07 11.68 -3.44
C ILE A 400 47.59 12.31 -4.75
N PHE A 401 46.76 13.10 -5.43
CA PHE A 401 47.05 13.69 -6.74
C PHE A 401 47.73 15.07 -6.68
N GLY A 402 47.91 15.66 -5.49
CA GLY A 402 48.48 17.01 -5.30
C GLY A 402 47.50 17.95 -4.64
#